data_AF-A0A6M0BWA3-F1
#
_entry.id   AF-A0A6M0BWA3-F1
#
_cell.length_a   1.000
_cell.length_b   1.000
_cell.length_c   1.000
_cell.angle_alpha   90.00
_cell.angle_beta   90.00
_cell.angle_gamma   90.00
#
_symmetry.space_group_name_H-M   'P 1'
#
loop_
_entity.id
_entity.type
_entity.pdbx_description
1 polymer ?
#
loop_
_entity_poly.entity_id
_entity_poly.type
_entity_poly.pdbx_seq_one_letter_code
_entity_poly.pdbx_strand_id
1 'polypeptide(L)'
;QLRFSDPENPEEWGEAITPEYATSWGLLDLAYRTPDEIWISGGSGNLLRSVDGGQTWEKDRDVENVPENFYKIVFINQEKGFILGQRGTVLKYNSSAVSEAA
;
A
#
# COMPACT_ATOMS: atom_id res chain seq x y z
N GLN A 1 6.42 6.88 8.21
CA GLN A 1 6.18 5.89 9.28
C GLN A 1 4.69 5.69 9.44
N LEU A 2 4.27 4.53 9.93
CA LEU A 2 2.88 4.18 10.23
C LEU A 2 2.77 3.79 11.69
N ARG A 3 1.56 3.91 12.23
CA ARG A 3 1.16 3.34 13.51
C ARG A 3 -0.27 2.86 13.37
N PHE A 4 -0.59 1.76 14.03
CA PHE A 4 -1.96 1.29 14.19
C PHE A 4 -2.37 1.53 15.64
N SER A 5 -3.64 1.87 15.87
CA SER A 5 -4.17 2.07 17.20
C SER A 5 -4.43 0.75 17.91
N ASP A 6 -4.45 0.76 19.23
CA ASP A 6 -4.90 -0.39 20.02
C ASP A 6 -6.41 -0.65 19.74
N PRO A 7 -6.83 -1.89 19.46
CA PRO A 7 -8.24 -2.21 19.19
C PRO A 7 -9.16 -2.06 20.42
N GLU A 8 -8.64 -2.18 21.63
CA GLU A 8 -9.36 -1.98 22.89
C GLU A 8 -9.30 -0.52 23.35
N ASN A 9 -8.26 0.23 22.96
CA ASN A 9 -8.11 1.66 23.25
C ASN A 9 -7.66 2.50 22.02
N PRO A 10 -8.59 2.98 21.18
CA PRO A 10 -8.26 3.66 19.92
C PRO A 10 -7.47 4.99 20.04
N GLU A 11 -7.38 5.56 21.25
CA GLU A 11 -6.55 6.75 21.53
C GLU A 11 -5.06 6.39 21.69
N GLU A 12 -4.77 5.12 22.02
CA GLU A 12 -3.41 4.61 22.14
C GLU A 12 -2.88 4.09 20.80
N TRP A 13 -1.62 4.40 20.52
CA TRP A 13 -0.94 4.04 19.27
C TRP A 13 0.20 3.08 19.54
N GLY A 14 0.29 2.03 18.72
CA GLY A 14 1.40 1.09 18.74
C GLY A 14 2.73 1.72 18.29
N GLU A 15 3.77 0.88 18.26
CA GLU A 15 5.10 1.29 17.83
C GLU A 15 5.13 1.80 16.38
N ALA A 16 6.10 2.67 16.09
CA ALA A 16 6.28 3.20 14.75
C ALA A 16 6.82 2.12 13.80
N ILE A 17 6.04 1.78 12.78
CA ILE A 17 6.43 0.86 11.71
C ILE A 17 7.04 1.66 10.56
N THR A 18 8.15 1.15 10.03
CA THR A 18 8.84 1.70 8.85
C THR A 18 8.80 0.66 7.73
N PRO A 19 7.76 0.67 6.88
CA PRO A 19 7.54 -0.34 5.81
C PRO A 19 8.70 -0.46 4.82
N GLU A 20 9.40 0.64 4.57
CA GLU A 20 10.58 0.69 3.71
C GLU A 20 11.60 1.62 4.38
N TYR A 21 12.84 1.17 4.50
CA TYR A 21 13.93 1.94 5.13
C TYR A 21 14.33 3.20 4.33
N ALA A 22 13.75 3.43 3.15
CA ALA A 22 14.02 4.60 2.32
C ALA A 22 13.31 5.85 2.89
N THR A 23 14.08 6.72 3.53
CA THR A 23 13.62 7.89 4.30
C THR A 23 13.01 9.03 3.49
N SER A 24 12.91 8.92 2.15
CA SER A 24 12.57 10.05 1.26
C SER A 24 11.23 9.93 0.52
N TRP A 25 10.51 8.81 0.63
CA TRP A 25 9.33 8.54 -0.17
C TRP A 25 8.12 8.68 0.75
N GLY A 26 7.54 9.89 0.78
CA GLY A 26 6.36 10.16 1.62
C GLY A 26 5.25 9.15 1.33
N LEU A 27 4.65 8.60 2.39
CA LEU A 27 3.44 7.77 2.30
C LEU A 27 2.25 8.71 2.12
N LEU A 28 1.36 8.39 1.18
CA LEU A 28 0.30 9.29 0.72
C LEU A 28 -1.10 8.74 1.02
N ASP A 29 -1.32 7.43 0.87
CA ASP A 29 -2.61 6.80 1.18
C ASP A 29 -2.41 5.35 1.66
N LEU A 30 -3.44 4.82 2.34
CA LEU A 30 -3.49 3.44 2.84
C LEU A 30 -4.89 2.88 2.61
N ALA A 31 -4.98 1.67 2.04
CA ALA A 31 -6.25 0.98 1.88
C ALA A 31 -6.12 -0.53 2.15
N TYR A 32 -7.17 -1.08 2.76
CA TYR A 32 -7.34 -2.53 2.88
C TYR A 32 -8.01 -3.09 1.62
N ARG A 33 -7.48 -4.17 1.06
CA ARG A 33 -8.14 -4.97 0.00
C ARG A 33 -8.94 -6.12 0.61
N THR A 34 -8.36 -6.76 1.63
CA THR A 34 -8.97 -7.78 2.49
C THR A 34 -8.69 -7.39 3.95
N PRO A 35 -9.23 -8.08 4.97
CA PRO A 35 -8.91 -7.77 6.37
C PRO A 35 -7.42 -7.81 6.70
N ASP A 36 -6.65 -8.67 6.02
CA ASP A 36 -5.22 -8.89 6.28
C ASP A 36 -4.31 -8.26 5.23
N GLU A 37 -4.85 -7.89 4.06
CA GLU A 37 -4.06 -7.29 2.98
C GLU A 37 -4.21 -5.78 2.91
N ILE A 38 -3.10 -5.09 3.13
CA ILE A 38 -2.99 -3.63 3.16
C ILE A 38 -2.08 -3.15 2.04
N TRP A 39 -2.51 -2.11 1.34
CA TRP A 39 -1.72 -1.40 0.35
C TRP A 39 -1.43 0.01 0.81
N ILE A 40 -0.20 0.48 0.54
CA ILE A 40 0.23 1.85 0.82
C ILE A 40 0.87 2.43 -0.41
N SER A 41 0.42 3.63 -0.77
CA SER A 41 0.96 4.37 -1.89
C SER A 41 1.86 5.51 -1.41
N GLY A 42 2.81 5.89 -2.24
CA GLY A 42 3.73 6.98 -1.93
C GLY A 42 4.22 7.72 -3.17
N GLY A 43 5.24 8.55 -2.97
CA GLY A 43 5.86 9.30 -4.05
C GLY A 43 6.66 8.42 -5.02
N SER A 44 6.94 8.95 -6.22
CA SER A 44 7.93 8.40 -7.18
C SER A 44 7.77 6.92 -7.58
N GLY A 45 6.56 6.35 -7.53
CA GLY A 45 6.33 4.93 -7.83
C GLY A 45 6.40 4.03 -6.61
N ASN A 46 6.37 4.58 -5.38
CA ASN A 46 6.33 3.75 -4.19
C ASN A 46 4.96 3.11 -3.99
N LEU A 47 4.92 1.79 -4.06
CA LEU A 47 3.74 1.01 -3.75
C LEU A 47 4.17 -0.16 -2.87
N LEU A 48 3.63 -0.23 -1.67
CA LEU A 48 3.94 -1.24 -0.68
C LEU A 48 2.71 -2.08 -0.38
N ARG A 49 2.93 -3.37 -0.14
CA ARG A 49 1.89 -4.33 0.21
C ARG A 49 2.28 -5.05 1.50
N SER A 50 1.29 -5.30 2.34
CA SER A 50 1.37 -6.25 3.45
C SER A 50 0.23 -7.25 3.29
N VAL A 51 0.49 -8.52 3.58
CA VAL A 51 -0.51 -9.61 3.55
C VAL A 51 -0.77 -10.22 4.94
N ASP A 52 -0.23 -9.58 5.99
CA ASP A 52 -0.26 -10.06 7.38
C ASP A 52 -0.75 -8.98 8.36
N GLY A 53 -1.62 -8.07 7.90
CA GLY A 53 -2.21 -7.00 8.71
C GLY A 53 -1.24 -5.86 9.03
N GLY A 54 -0.19 -5.68 8.24
CA GLY A 54 0.77 -4.59 8.38
C GLY A 54 2.00 -4.91 9.23
N GLN A 55 2.22 -6.19 9.57
CA GLN A 55 3.40 -6.63 10.34
C GLN A 55 4.66 -6.64 9.47
N THR A 56 4.56 -7.18 8.25
CA THR A 56 5.62 -7.16 7.25
C THR A 56 5.16 -6.49 5.96
N TRP A 57 6.12 -5.90 5.22
CA TRP A 57 5.86 -5.11 4.04
C TRP A 57 6.82 -5.49 2.91
N GLU A 58 6.27 -5.56 1.70
CA GLU A 58 7.02 -5.75 0.46
C GLU A 58 6.73 -4.61 -0.51
N LYS A 59 7.71 -4.28 -1.36
CA LYS A 59 7.56 -3.29 -2.42
C LYS A 59 7.10 -3.96 -3.70
N ASP A 60 6.06 -3.42 -4.32
CA ASP A 60 5.65 -3.80 -5.66
C ASP A 60 6.66 -3.23 -6.68
N ARG A 61 7.49 -4.12 -7.23
CA ARG A 61 8.58 -3.75 -8.15
C ARG A 61 8.09 -3.53 -9.58
N ASP A 62 6.91 -4.02 -9.93
CA ASP A 62 6.38 -3.90 -11.30
C ASP A 62 6.04 -2.45 -11.64
N VAL A 63 5.76 -1.64 -10.62
CA VAL A 63 5.39 -0.23 -10.76
C VAL A 63 6.53 0.74 -10.39
N GLU A 64 7.70 0.25 -9.97
CA GLU A 64 8.82 1.10 -9.51
C GLU A 64 9.38 2.01 -10.62
N ASN A 65 9.21 1.61 -11.89
CA ASN A 65 9.62 2.41 -13.05
C ASN A 65 8.58 3.44 -13.48
N VAL A 66 7.48 3.59 -12.75
CA VAL A 66 6.50 4.66 -12.95
C VAL A 66 6.91 5.82 -12.04
N PRO A 67 7.62 6.86 -12.53
CA PRO A 67 8.23 7.90 -11.69
C PRO A 67 7.18 8.93 -11.24
N GLU A 68 6.05 8.45 -10.73
CA GLU A 68 4.86 9.24 -10.47
C GLU A 68 4.39 9.07 -9.03
N ASN A 69 3.86 10.13 -8.43
CA ASN A 69 3.20 10.02 -7.13
C ASN A 69 1.88 9.26 -7.27
N PHE A 70 1.63 8.35 -6.33
CA PHE A 70 0.37 7.63 -6.19
C PHE A 70 -0.42 8.20 -5.01
N TYR A 71 -1.48 8.94 -5.31
CA TYR A 71 -2.20 9.76 -4.33
C TYR A 71 -3.36 9.06 -3.65
N LYS A 72 -3.96 8.05 -4.29
CA LYS A 72 -5.15 7.41 -3.76
C LYS A 72 -5.23 5.95 -4.16
N ILE A 73 -5.57 5.08 -3.23
CA ILE A 73 -5.89 3.68 -3.46
C ILE A 73 -7.40 3.49 -3.24
N VAL A 74 -8.07 2.82 -4.18
CA VAL A 74 -9.49 2.50 -4.07
C VAL A 74 -9.71 1.05 -4.43
N PHE A 75 -10.07 0.23 -3.45
CA PHE A 75 -10.64 -1.09 -3.69
C PHE A 75 -12.17 -1.00 -3.69
N ILE A 76 -12.79 -1.43 -4.79
CA ILE A 76 -14.25 -1.57 -4.91
C ILE A 76 -14.68 -2.92 -4.32
N ASN A 77 -13.86 -3.94 -4.55
CA ASN A 77 -13.93 -5.25 -3.93
C ASN A 77 -12.55 -5.93 -4.01
N GLN A 78 -12.46 -7.19 -3.57
CA GLN A 78 -11.20 -7.92 -3.51
C GLN A 78 -10.54 -8.16 -4.88
N GLU A 79 -11.31 -8.12 -5.97
CA GLU A 79 -10.84 -8.39 -7.34
C GLU A 79 -10.71 -7.12 -8.19
N LYS A 80 -11.19 -5.98 -7.70
CA LYS A 80 -11.25 -4.72 -8.44
C LYS A 80 -10.79 -3.56 -7.58
N GLY A 81 -9.62 -3.04 -7.90
CA GLY A 81 -9.06 -1.84 -7.31
C GLY A 81 -8.30 -0.97 -8.32
N PHE A 82 -8.09 0.28 -7.94
CA PHE A 82 -7.40 1.28 -8.74
C PHE A 82 -6.49 2.14 -7.86
N ILE A 83 -5.40 2.62 -8.47
CA ILE A 83 -4.54 3.64 -7.88
C ILE A 83 -4.55 4.86 -8.79
N LEU A 84 -4.81 6.03 -8.20
CA LEU A 84 -4.84 7.30 -8.90
C LEU A 84 -3.50 8.01 -8.69
N GLY A 85 -2.76 8.19 -9.77
CA GLY A 85 -1.48 8.90 -9.77
C GLY A 85 -1.57 10.30 -10.37
N GLN A 86 -0.44 11.00 -10.39
CA GLN A 86 -0.35 12.29 -11.08
C GLN A 86 -0.46 12.15 -12.61
N ARG A 87 -0.72 13.27 -13.30
CA ARG A 87 -0.76 13.38 -14.77
C ARG A 87 -1.77 12.44 -15.46
N GLY A 88 -2.79 11.99 -14.75
CA GLY A 88 -3.82 11.07 -15.28
C GLY A 88 -3.42 9.60 -15.26
N THR A 89 -2.31 9.24 -14.61
CA THR A 89 -1.92 7.84 -14.40
C THR A 89 -2.97 7.11 -13.57
N VAL A 90 -3.42 5.97 -14.06
CA VAL A 90 -4.31 5.06 -13.33
C VAL A 90 -3.73 3.66 -13.41
N LEU A 91 -3.43 3.06 -12.25
CA LEU A 91 -3.12 1.64 -12.17
C LEU A 91 -4.38 0.86 -11.87
N LYS A 92 -4.49 -0.35 -12.42
CA LYS A 92 -5.60 -1.27 -12.17
C LYS A 92 -5.04 -2.51 -11.50
N TYR A 93 -5.69 -2.94 -10.42
CA TYR A 93 -5.36 -4.19 -9.75
C TYR A 93 -5.54 -5.38 -10.70
N ASN A 94 -4.56 -6.30 -10.69
CA ASN A 94 -4.61 -7.53 -11.44
C ASN A 94 -4.34 -8.72 -10.52
N SER A 95 -5.33 -9.60 -10.33
CA SER A 95 -5.22 -10.78 -9.47
C SER A 95 -4.28 -11.86 -10.04
N SER A 96 -4.04 -11.87 -11.35
CA SER A 96 -3.20 -12.87 -12.03
C SER A 96 -1.72 -12.81 -11.61
N ALA A 97 -1.26 -11.68 -11.08
CA ALA A 97 0.11 -11.52 -10.60
C ALA A 97 0.38 -12.30 -9.29
N VAL A 98 -0.66 -12.75 -8.58
CA VAL A 98 -0.51 -13.48 -7.30
C VAL A 98 -0.44 -15.00 -7.52
N SER A 99 -0.86 -15.52 -8.68
CA SER A 99 -0.96 -16.96 -8.94
C SER A 99 0.31 -17.64 -9.47
N GLU A 100 1.36 -16.88 -9.82
CA GLU A 100 2.62 -17.46 -10.37
C GLU A 100 3.73 -17.67 -9.31
N ALA A 101 3.46 -17.38 -8.03
CA ALA A 101 4.44 -17.49 -6.95
C ALA A 101 4.17 -18.67 -5.98
N ALA A 102 3.48 -19.72 -6.42
CA ALA A 102 3.19 -20.93 -5.62
C ALA A 102 3.84 -22.20 -6.22
#